data_AF-A0A2T4I4V8-F1
#
_entry.id   AF-A0A2T4I4V8-F1
#
_cell.length_a   1.000
_cell.length_b   1.000
_cell.length_c   1.000
_cell.angle_alpha   90.00
_cell.angle_beta   90.00
_cell.angle_gamma   90.00
#
_symmetry.space_group_name_H-M   'P 1'
#
loop_
_entity.id
_entity.type
_entity.pdbx_description
1 polymer ?
#
loop_
_entity_poly.entity_id
_entity_poly.type
_entity_poly.pdbx_seq_one_letter_code
_entity_poly.pdbx_strand_id
1 'polypeptide(L)'
;MKNLFAMTDGMIRMTPRSADSPDEIAEALSGRVRALAMAHGFLQRRVRSMDSERSTNLCELVESIVAVHEGAAAERTPRFRICGPDVRCGDHAINGIALLIHELATNAAKYGALSKAEGSVSIAWSIADDRLELV
;
A
#
# COMPACT_ATOMS: atom_id res chain seq x y z
N MET A 1 11.64 -17.21 1.02
CA MET A 1 12.01 -16.63 2.32
C MET A 1 13.22 -15.69 2.29
N LYS A 2 14.27 -15.91 1.47
CA LYS A 2 15.44 -14.99 1.39
C LYS A 2 15.09 -13.52 1.07
N ASN A 3 14.00 -13.28 0.31
CA ASN A 3 13.58 -11.91 -0.03
C ASN A 3 12.98 -11.14 1.17
N LEU A 4 12.29 -11.84 2.09
CA LEU A 4 11.55 -11.18 3.18
C LEU A 4 12.50 -10.50 4.16
N PHE A 5 13.57 -11.18 4.60
CA PHE A 5 14.54 -10.61 5.53
C PHE A 5 15.36 -9.46 4.93
N ALA A 6 15.68 -9.54 3.62
CA ALA A 6 16.35 -8.45 2.92
C ALA A 6 15.44 -7.21 2.78
N MET A 7 14.14 -7.43 2.53
CA MET A 7 13.15 -6.35 2.52
C MET A 7 12.96 -5.74 3.92
N THR A 8 12.87 -6.56 4.97
CA THR A 8 12.78 -6.08 6.35
C THR A 8 14.04 -5.29 6.76
N ASP A 9 15.25 -5.76 6.41
CA ASP A 9 16.49 -5.03 6.67
C ASP A 9 16.53 -3.69 5.91
N GLY A 10 16.09 -3.69 4.65
CA GLY A 10 15.93 -2.47 3.86
C GLY A 10 14.99 -1.46 4.50
N MET A 11 13.86 -1.91 5.06
CA MET A 11 12.91 -1.04 5.77
C MET A 11 13.51 -0.41 7.01
N ILE A 12 14.21 -1.21 7.82
CA ILE A 12 14.90 -0.73 9.02
C ILE A 12 15.89 0.37 8.63
N ARG A 13 16.61 0.21 7.50
CA ARG A 13 17.56 1.20 6.98
C ARG A 13 16.89 2.43 6.38
N MET A 14 15.68 2.31 5.82
CA MET A 14 14.91 3.42 5.24
C MET A 14 14.10 4.20 6.28
N THR A 15 13.97 3.71 7.51
CA THR A 15 13.37 4.51 8.58
C THR A 15 14.33 5.64 8.96
N PRO A 16 13.92 6.91 8.83
CA PRO A 16 14.79 8.03 9.16
C PRO A 16 15.24 7.91 10.61
N ARG A 17 16.54 8.04 10.87
CA ARG A 17 17.08 8.19 12.24
C ARG A 17 16.58 9.47 12.93
N SER A 18 15.90 10.34 12.18
CA SER A 18 15.34 11.63 12.58
C SER A 18 13.87 11.57 13.00
N ALA A 19 13.28 10.40 13.20
CA ALA A 19 11.95 10.30 13.82
C ALA A 19 12.03 10.79 15.28
N ASP A 20 11.02 11.54 15.73
CA ASP A 20 11.11 12.35 16.95
C ASP A 20 11.06 11.48 18.23
N SER A 21 10.72 10.19 18.11
CA SER A 21 10.78 9.22 19.21
C SER A 21 10.93 7.75 18.73
N PRO A 22 11.43 6.85 19.60
CA PRO A 22 11.44 5.40 19.34
C PRO A 22 10.05 4.81 19.02
N ASP A 23 8.98 5.37 19.59
CA ASP A 23 7.61 4.91 19.36
C ASP A 23 7.14 5.21 17.93
N GLU A 24 7.51 6.38 17.39
CA GLU A 24 7.22 6.73 15.99
C GLU A 24 7.96 5.83 15.00
N ILE A 25 9.21 5.45 15.31
CA ILE A 25 10.00 4.49 14.52
C ILE A 25 9.30 3.13 14.52
N ALA A 26 8.87 2.66 15.69
CA ALA A 26 8.19 1.38 15.84
C ALA A 26 6.86 1.34 15.08
N GLU A 27 6.07 2.42 15.14
CA GLU A 27 4.79 2.50 14.43
C GLU A 27 5.00 2.54 12.91
N ALA A 28 5.96 3.33 12.42
CA ALA A 28 6.28 3.41 10.99
C ALA A 28 6.75 2.04 10.44
N LEU A 29 7.64 1.36 11.17
CA LEU A 29 8.11 0.02 10.78
C LEU A 29 6.95 -1.00 10.79
N SER A 30 6.11 -0.96 11.82
CA SER A 30 4.96 -1.86 11.95
C SER A 30 3.91 -1.63 10.84
N GLY A 31 3.73 -0.38 10.41
CA GLY A 31 2.91 -0.02 9.25
C GLY A 31 3.43 -0.68 7.96
N ARG A 32 4.73 -0.52 7.66
CA ARG A 32 5.39 -1.12 6.49
C ARG A 32 5.32 -2.65 6.48
N VAL A 33 5.54 -3.27 7.63
CA VAL A 33 5.42 -4.73 7.78
C VAL A 33 3.99 -5.19 7.51
N ARG A 34 2.97 -4.47 8.01
CA ARG A 34 1.56 -4.77 7.69
C ARG A 34 1.26 -4.63 6.20
N ALA A 35 1.74 -3.57 5.55
CA ALA A 35 1.57 -3.37 4.11
C ALA A 35 2.14 -4.54 3.29
N LEU A 36 3.36 -4.99 3.61
CA LEU A 36 3.94 -6.18 2.98
C LEU A 36 3.17 -7.46 3.32
N ALA A 37 2.73 -7.64 4.56
CA ALA A 37 1.98 -8.82 4.96
C ALA A 37 0.67 -8.92 4.15
N MET A 38 0.00 -7.79 3.87
CA MET A 38 -1.15 -7.75 2.98
C MET A 38 -0.79 -8.17 1.56
N ALA A 39 0.23 -7.57 0.94
CA ALA A 39 0.71 -7.97 -0.39
C ALA A 39 1.07 -9.47 -0.44
N HIS A 40 1.74 -9.99 0.59
CA HIS A 40 2.04 -11.41 0.73
C HIS A 40 0.81 -12.28 0.91
N GLY A 41 -0.24 -11.82 1.60
CA GLY A 41 -1.52 -12.52 1.71
C GLY A 41 -2.18 -12.71 0.36
N PHE A 42 -2.17 -11.70 -0.51
CA PHE A 42 -2.64 -11.83 -1.89
C PHE A 42 -1.80 -12.83 -2.69
N LEU A 43 -0.48 -12.79 -2.54
CA LEU A 43 0.45 -13.74 -3.17
C LEU A 43 0.25 -15.19 -2.71
N GLN A 44 -0.14 -15.42 -1.45
CA GLN A 44 -0.41 -16.75 -0.90
C GLN A 44 -1.78 -17.29 -1.31
N ARG A 45 -2.81 -16.43 -1.41
CA ARG A 45 -4.14 -16.82 -1.92
C ARG A 45 -4.03 -17.40 -3.35
N ARG A 46 -3.15 -16.81 -4.16
CA ARG A 46 -2.75 -17.26 -5.50
C ARG A 46 -2.12 -18.66 -5.54
N VAL A 47 -1.31 -19.06 -4.55
CA VAL A 47 -0.70 -20.42 -4.54
C VAL A 47 -1.74 -21.51 -4.30
N ARG A 48 -2.89 -21.15 -3.72
CA ARG A 48 -3.99 -22.08 -3.39
C ARG A 48 -5.06 -22.17 -4.47
N SER A 49 -5.19 -21.17 -5.34
CA SER A 49 -6.03 -21.21 -6.54
C SER A 49 -5.27 -21.89 -7.67
N MET A 50 -5.85 -22.90 -8.32
CA MET A 50 -5.25 -23.59 -9.48
C MET A 50 -5.11 -22.71 -10.74
N ASP A 51 -5.39 -21.40 -10.66
CA ASP A 51 -5.16 -20.44 -11.74
C ASP A 51 -3.65 -20.23 -11.96
N SER A 52 -3.18 -20.53 -13.16
CA SER A 52 -1.76 -20.43 -13.53
C SER A 52 -1.26 -18.99 -13.70
N GLU A 53 -2.10 -17.98 -13.51
CA GLU A 53 -1.74 -16.57 -13.68
C GLU A 53 -1.02 -16.01 -12.44
N ARG A 54 0.28 -15.74 -12.59
CA ARG A 54 1.17 -15.28 -11.52
C ARG A 54 1.03 -13.79 -11.20
N SER A 55 -0.18 -13.27 -11.03
CA SER A 55 -0.38 -11.82 -10.98
C SER A 55 -1.51 -11.41 -10.04
N THR A 56 -1.29 -10.35 -9.25
CA THR A 56 -2.24 -9.81 -8.26
C THR A 56 -2.96 -8.59 -8.83
N ASN A 57 -4.28 -8.52 -8.67
CA ASN A 57 -5.07 -7.36 -9.06
C ASN A 57 -4.66 -6.13 -8.24
N LEU A 58 -4.29 -5.05 -8.93
CA LEU A 58 -3.81 -3.82 -8.31
C LEU A 58 -4.89 -3.10 -7.52
N CYS A 59 -6.13 -3.09 -8.01
CA CYS A 59 -7.25 -2.43 -7.34
C CYS A 59 -7.52 -3.04 -5.96
N GLU A 60 -7.63 -4.36 -5.88
CA GLU A 60 -7.85 -5.09 -4.62
C GLU A 60 -6.73 -4.83 -3.60
N LEU A 61 -5.47 -4.74 -4.07
CA LEU A 61 -4.35 -4.41 -3.20
C LEU A 61 -4.50 -2.98 -2.65
N VAL A 62 -4.73 -1.99 -3.53
CA VAL A 62 -4.83 -0.57 -3.14
C VAL A 62 -5.97 -0.39 -2.14
N GLU A 63 -7.16 -0.93 -2.44
CA GLU A 63 -8.32 -0.91 -1.54
C GLU A 63 -7.99 -1.48 -0.17
N SER A 64 -7.34 -2.65 -0.12
CA SER A 64 -6.95 -3.30 1.14
C SER A 64 -5.98 -2.45 1.97
N ILE A 65 -5.04 -1.78 1.31
CA ILE A 65 -4.05 -0.94 1.99
C ILE A 65 -4.69 0.33 2.54
N VAL A 66 -5.54 1.01 1.75
CA VAL A 66 -6.12 2.29 2.18
C VAL A 66 -7.28 2.13 3.15
N ALA A 67 -7.89 0.95 3.25
CA ALA A 67 -9.00 0.65 4.16
C ALA A 67 -8.68 1.03 5.62
N VAL A 68 -7.43 0.88 6.06
CA VAL A 68 -7.02 1.23 7.43
C VAL A 68 -7.06 2.74 7.71
N HIS A 69 -7.15 3.56 6.66
CA HIS A 69 -7.15 5.02 6.73
C HIS A 69 -8.54 5.65 6.47
N GLU A 70 -9.57 4.87 6.15
CA GLU A 70 -10.93 5.39 5.92
C GLU A 70 -11.56 6.04 7.16
N GLY A 71 -11.05 5.70 8.36
CA GLY A 71 -11.51 6.25 9.64
C GLY A 71 -12.88 5.73 10.06
N ALA A 72 -13.19 5.82 11.36
CA ALA A 72 -14.49 5.38 11.90
C ALA A 72 -15.67 6.31 11.48
N ALA A 73 -15.37 7.48 10.93
CA ALA A 73 -16.34 8.49 10.50
C ALA A 73 -16.86 8.25 9.06
N ALA A 74 -16.96 6.99 8.65
CA ALA A 74 -17.44 6.53 7.34
C ALA A 74 -18.95 6.76 7.10
N GLU A 75 -19.55 7.80 7.70
CA GLU A 75 -21.00 7.92 7.71
C GLU A 75 -21.59 8.63 6.49
N ARG A 76 -20.81 9.33 5.63
CA ARG A 76 -21.43 10.03 4.47
C ARG A 76 -20.65 10.08 3.16
N THR A 77 -19.31 10.05 3.13
CA THR A 77 -18.54 10.16 1.87
C THR A 77 -17.26 9.32 1.93
N PRO A 78 -16.94 8.50 0.90
CA PRO A 78 -15.68 7.76 0.85
C PRO A 78 -14.49 8.73 0.79
N ARG A 79 -13.48 8.48 1.64
CA ARG A 79 -12.27 9.33 1.71
C ARG A 79 -11.25 8.98 0.64
N PHE A 80 -11.39 7.81 0.02
CA PHE A 80 -10.60 7.39 -1.12
C PHE A 80 -11.47 7.24 -2.36
N ARG A 81 -10.99 7.77 -3.48
CA ARG A 81 -11.49 7.45 -4.82
C ARG A 81 -10.42 6.68 -5.55
N ILE A 82 -10.70 5.44 -5.89
CA ILE A 82 -9.76 4.54 -6.56
C ILE A 82 -10.28 4.30 -7.97
N CYS A 83 -9.44 4.54 -8.98
CA CYS A 83 -9.83 4.31 -10.38
C CYS A 83 -8.66 3.90 -11.26
N GLY A 84 -8.93 3.00 -12.21
CA GLY A 84 -7.94 2.58 -13.19
C GLY A 84 -8.37 1.31 -13.91
N PRO A 85 -7.67 0.91 -14.99
CA PRO A 85 -7.92 -0.34 -15.67
C PRO A 85 -7.59 -1.54 -14.76
N ASP A 86 -8.17 -2.71 -15.07
CA ASP A 86 -7.77 -3.97 -14.43
C ASP A 86 -6.32 -4.30 -14.81
N VAL A 87 -5.43 -4.18 -13.83
CA VAL A 87 -4.00 -4.43 -13.95
C VAL A 87 -3.64 -5.53 -12.98
N ARG A 88 -3.00 -6.58 -13.50
CA ARG A 88 -2.41 -7.62 -12.67
C ARG A 88 -0.88 -7.47 -12.62
N CYS A 89 -0.33 -7.29 -11.43
CA CYS A 89 1.09 -7.09 -11.21
C CYS A 89 1.78 -8.37 -10.71
N GLY A 90 3.00 -8.61 -11.16
CA GLY A 90 3.85 -9.68 -10.63
C GLY A 90 4.42 -9.38 -9.23
N ASP A 91 4.96 -10.41 -8.58
CA ASP A 91 5.39 -10.42 -7.17
C ASP A 91 6.39 -9.33 -6.79
N HIS A 92 7.24 -8.93 -7.73
CA HIS A 92 8.24 -7.91 -7.44
C HIS A 92 7.61 -6.52 -7.41
N ALA A 93 6.75 -6.20 -8.38
CA ALA A 93 6.07 -4.92 -8.48
C ALA A 93 5.05 -4.73 -7.35
N ILE A 94 4.30 -5.79 -6.99
CA ILE A 94 3.22 -5.70 -6.00
C ILE A 94 3.71 -5.25 -4.62
N ASN A 95 4.90 -5.70 -4.20
CA ASN A 95 5.49 -5.31 -2.91
C ASN A 95 5.92 -3.84 -2.89
N GLY A 96 6.55 -3.36 -3.98
CA GLY A 96 6.97 -1.97 -4.11
C GLY A 96 5.76 -1.03 -4.14
N ILE A 97 4.73 -1.40 -4.89
CA ILE A 97 3.47 -0.64 -4.96
C ILE A 97 2.78 -0.62 -3.60
N ALA A 98 2.74 -1.76 -2.89
CA ALA A 98 2.11 -1.82 -1.57
C ALA A 98 2.74 -0.84 -0.58
N LEU A 99 4.07 -0.75 -0.59
CA LEU A 99 4.79 0.22 0.24
C LEU A 99 4.52 1.65 -0.20
N LEU A 100 4.60 1.94 -1.50
CA LEU A 100 4.34 3.28 -2.03
C LEU A 100 2.97 3.80 -1.60
N ILE A 101 1.92 2.99 -1.80
CA ILE A 101 0.53 3.36 -1.44
C ILE A 101 0.39 3.54 0.07
N HIS A 102 1.00 2.68 0.87
CA HIS A 102 0.98 2.81 2.33
C HIS A 102 1.65 4.10 2.83
N GLU A 103 2.82 4.44 2.29
CA GLU A 103 3.52 5.66 2.68
C GLU A 103 2.77 6.93 2.22
N LEU A 104 2.20 6.92 1.01
CA LEU A 104 1.37 8.03 0.51
C LEU A 104 0.11 8.22 1.36
N ALA A 105 -0.58 7.12 1.71
CA ALA A 105 -1.76 7.18 2.57
C ALA A 105 -1.41 7.66 3.99
N THR A 106 -0.29 7.20 4.54
CA THR A 106 0.22 7.66 5.84
C THR A 106 0.56 9.15 5.82
N ASN A 107 1.22 9.63 4.77
CA ASN A 107 1.54 11.05 4.60
C ASN A 107 0.28 11.90 4.44
N ALA A 108 -0.70 11.40 3.67
CA ALA A 108 -1.98 12.07 3.54
C ALA A 108 -2.71 12.18 4.89
N ALA A 109 -2.64 11.14 5.73
CA ALA A 109 -3.25 11.13 7.08
C ALA A 109 -2.54 12.06 8.07
N LYS A 110 -1.20 12.05 8.09
CA LYS A 110 -0.41 12.86 9.03
C LYS A 110 -0.34 14.33 8.66
N TYR A 111 -0.17 14.61 7.37
CA TYR A 111 0.22 15.95 6.91
C TYR A 111 -0.65 16.50 5.77
N GLY A 112 -1.43 15.65 5.10
CA GLY A 112 -2.13 15.99 3.87
C GLY A 112 -3.65 16.05 3.99
N ALA A 113 -4.32 15.70 2.89
CA ALA A 113 -5.78 15.79 2.77
C ALA A 113 -6.51 15.00 3.88
N LEU A 114 -6.00 13.83 4.26
CA LEU A 114 -6.68 12.98 5.24
C LEU A 114 -6.50 13.45 6.70
N SER A 115 -5.72 14.50 6.96
CA SER A 115 -5.63 15.12 8.29
C SER A 115 -6.91 15.89 8.68
N LYS A 116 -7.75 16.25 7.71
CA LYS A 116 -9.02 16.96 7.91
C LYS A 116 -10.21 16.03 7.68
N ALA A 117 -11.25 16.13 8.49
CA ALA A 117 -12.43 15.24 8.43
C ALA A 117 -13.06 15.13 7.02
N GLU A 118 -13.09 16.23 6.27
CA GLU A 118 -13.72 16.32 4.94
C GLU A 118 -12.75 16.03 3.78
N GLY A 119 -11.46 15.85 4.07
CA GLY A 119 -10.46 15.64 3.04
C GLY A 119 -10.54 14.24 2.44
N SER A 120 -10.20 14.16 1.16
CA SER A 120 -10.20 12.94 0.35
C SER A 120 -8.94 12.83 -0.49
N VAL A 121 -8.63 11.61 -0.92
CA VAL A 121 -7.50 11.26 -1.78
C VAL A 121 -8.04 10.52 -3.00
N SER A 122 -7.61 10.94 -4.19
CA SER A 122 -7.83 10.17 -5.41
C SER A 122 -6.56 9.39 -5.71
N ILE A 123 -6.70 8.11 -6.01
CA ILE A 123 -5.63 7.24 -6.49
C ILE A 123 -6.07 6.74 -7.85
N ALA A 124 -5.35 7.16 -8.89
CA ALA A 124 -5.63 6.77 -10.25
C ALA A 124 -4.43 6.07 -10.88
N TRP A 125 -4.68 5.17 -11.84
CA TRP A 125 -3.61 4.68 -12.70
C TRP A 125 -4.05 4.48 -14.13
N SER A 126 -3.06 4.50 -15.02
CA SER A 126 -3.19 4.21 -16.46
C SER A 126 -2.03 3.34 -16.93
N ILE A 127 -2.21 2.73 -18.11
CA ILE A 127 -1.14 2.02 -18.81
C ILE A 127 -0.78 2.86 -20.04
N ALA A 128 0.49 3.28 -20.12
CA ALA A 128 1.05 3.99 -21.26
C ALA A 128 2.41 3.36 -21.62
N ASP A 129 2.61 2.99 -22.89
CA ASP A 129 3.87 2.40 -23.39
C ASP A 129 4.42 1.24 -22.53
N ASP A 130 3.54 0.30 -22.15
CA ASP A 130 3.84 -0.83 -21.25
C ASP A 130 4.32 -0.43 -19.83
N ARG A 131 4.04 0.80 -19.42
CA ARG A 131 4.32 1.32 -18.07
C ARG A 131 3.03 1.58 -17.32
N LEU A 132 3.06 1.22 -16.04
CA LEU A 132 2.04 1.64 -15.09
C LEU A 132 2.36 3.05 -14.62
N GLU A 133 1.44 3.98 -14.85
CA GLU A 133 1.51 5.36 -14.35
C GLU A 133 0.52 5.52 -13.21
N LEU A 134 1.00 5.93 -12.04
CA LEU A 134 0.20 6.19 -10.85
C LEU A 134 0.06 7.71 -10.67
N VAL A 135 -1.16 8.19 -10.45
CA VAL A 135 -1.51 9.61 -10.27
C VAL A 135 -2.29 9.82 -8.98
#